data_AF-A0A399N6C6-F1
#
_entry.id   AF-A0A399N6C6-F1
#
_cell.length_a   1.000
_cell.length_b   1.000
_cell.length_c   1.000
_cell.angle_alpha   90.00
_cell.angle_beta   90.00
_cell.angle_gamma   90.00
#
_symmetry.space_group_name_H-M   'P 1'
#
loop_
_entity.id
_entity.type
_entity.pdbx_description
1 polymer ?
#
loop_
_entity_poly.entity_id
_entity_poly.type
_entity_poly.pdbx_seq_one_letter_code
_entity_poly.pdbx_strand_id
1 'polypeptide(L)'
;EHYVARVRGWIGVAPDEELAVDPWLAELVRRAPRDVRWLLAKAIAEEATARAAASLGMGATIFHDVRPLTGAGKIDHVVLAPAGLFALSSEDWGAEVQLVRGELQPRRPDPDGAFAAGDEPVA
;
A
#
# COMPACT_ATOMS: atom_id res chain seq x y z
N GLU A 1 -10.29 4.05 -1.42
CA GLU A 1 -10.85 5.24 -2.10
C GLU A 1 -9.86 5.94 -3.05
N HIS A 2 -8.56 6.02 -2.72
CA HIS A 2 -7.57 6.72 -3.55
C HIS A 2 -7.37 6.19 -4.97
N TYR A 3 -7.34 4.87 -5.19
CA TYR A 3 -7.15 4.31 -6.54
C TYR A 3 -8.27 4.72 -7.51
N VAL A 4 -9.54 4.53 -7.13
CA VAL A 4 -10.69 4.85 -8.01
C VAL A 4 -10.75 6.35 -8.32
N ALA A 5 -10.47 7.20 -7.33
CA ALA A 5 -10.35 8.64 -7.54
C ALA A 5 -9.25 8.98 -8.54
N ARG A 6 -8.11 8.28 -8.48
CA ARG A 6 -7.01 8.47 -9.42
C ARG A 6 -7.32 7.96 -10.83
N VAL A 7 -8.03 6.84 -10.95
CA VAL A 7 -8.53 6.33 -12.24
C VAL A 7 -9.48 7.35 -12.88
N ARG A 8 -10.45 7.89 -12.12
CA ARG A 8 -11.38 8.93 -12.58
C ARG A 8 -10.64 10.12 -13.18
N GLY A 9 -9.70 10.70 -12.41
CA GLY A 9 -8.92 11.84 -12.87
C GLY A 9 -8.08 11.52 -14.11
N TRP A 10 -7.53 10.31 -14.20
CA TRP A 10 -6.76 9.88 -15.38
C TRP A 10 -7.61 9.77 -16.64
N ILE A 11 -8.81 9.18 -16.55
CA ILE A 11 -9.69 9.00 -17.72
C ILE A 11 -10.59 10.21 -18.00
N GLY A 12 -10.46 11.29 -17.22
CA GLY A 12 -11.19 12.55 -17.41
C GLY A 12 -12.63 12.54 -16.90
N VAL A 13 -12.96 11.66 -15.95
CA VAL A 13 -14.29 11.59 -15.32
C VAL A 13 -14.31 12.42 -14.05
N ALA A 14 -15.34 13.23 -13.85
CA ALA A 14 -15.47 14.08 -12.67
C ALA A 14 -15.68 13.25 -11.38
N PRO A 15 -15.35 13.76 -10.18
CA PRO A 15 -15.49 13.02 -8.92
C PRO A 15 -16.93 12.59 -8.57
N ASP A 16 -17.93 13.30 -9.06
CA ASP A 16 -19.36 13.10 -8.83
C ASP A 16 -20.09 12.37 -9.96
N GLU A 17 -19.41 12.15 -11.09
CA GLU A 17 -19.97 11.43 -12.24
C GLU A 17 -19.91 9.90 -12.05
N GLU A 18 -20.80 9.15 -12.68
CA GLU A 18 -20.73 7.68 -12.63
C GLU A 18 -19.57 7.16 -13.48
N LEU A 19 -18.83 6.18 -12.94
CA LEU A 19 -17.74 5.56 -13.69
C LEU A 19 -18.31 4.48 -14.62
N ALA A 20 -18.49 4.81 -15.90
CA ALA A 20 -19.08 3.91 -16.91
C ALA A 20 -18.21 2.69 -17.29
N VAL A 21 -17.00 2.59 -16.74
CA VAL A 21 -16.06 1.48 -16.93
C VAL A 21 -15.71 0.88 -15.58
N ASP A 22 -15.58 -0.44 -15.50
CA ASP A 22 -15.09 -1.07 -14.27
C ASP A 22 -13.61 -0.66 -14.04
N PRO A 23 -13.30 0.03 -12.91
CA PRO A 23 -11.95 0.53 -12.63
C PRO A 23 -10.93 -0.60 -12.43
N TRP A 24 -11.38 -1.83 -12.23
CA TRP A 24 -10.55 -3.01 -12.01
C TRP A 24 -10.33 -3.84 -13.27
N LEU A 25 -10.91 -3.46 -14.42
CA LEU A 25 -10.72 -4.15 -15.69
C LEU A 25 -9.22 -4.27 -16.01
N ALA A 26 -8.74 -5.50 -16.21
CA ALA A 26 -7.32 -5.78 -16.40
C ALA A 26 -6.69 -4.98 -17.55
N GLU A 27 -7.43 -4.74 -18.63
CA GLU A 27 -6.96 -3.92 -19.75
C GLU A 27 -6.82 -2.44 -19.39
N LEU A 28 -7.75 -1.91 -18.60
CA LEU A 28 -7.68 -0.54 -18.10
C LEU A 28 -6.49 -0.38 -17.15
N VAL A 29 -6.33 -1.32 -16.20
CA VAL A 29 -5.22 -1.35 -15.25
C VAL A 29 -3.87 -1.39 -15.98
N ARG A 30 -3.72 -2.24 -17.01
CA ARG A 30 -2.47 -2.32 -17.78
C ARG A 30 -2.11 -1.02 -18.49
N ARG A 31 -3.11 -0.28 -18.96
CA ARG A 31 -2.92 1.00 -19.67
C ARG A 31 -2.78 2.20 -18.72
N ALA A 32 -3.14 2.05 -17.46
CA ALA A 32 -3.07 3.13 -16.47
C ALA A 32 -1.62 3.60 -16.29
N PRO A 33 -1.38 4.90 -16.04
CA PRO A 33 -0.05 5.43 -15.71
C PRO A 33 0.55 4.72 -14.49
N ARG A 34 1.88 4.73 -14.38
CA ARG A 34 2.63 3.95 -13.37
C ARG A 34 2.16 4.25 -11.94
N ASP A 35 1.97 5.52 -11.61
CA ASP A 35 1.49 5.99 -10.31
C ASP A 35 0.09 5.47 -9.96
N VAL A 36 -0.83 5.38 -10.94
CA VAL A 36 -2.17 4.80 -10.76
C VAL A 36 -2.08 3.29 -10.51
N ARG A 37 -1.25 2.58 -11.29
CA ARG A 37 -1.00 1.15 -11.08
C ARG A 37 -0.37 0.88 -9.71
N TRP A 38 0.52 1.76 -9.26
CA TRP A 38 1.18 1.64 -7.97
C TRP A 38 0.18 1.76 -6.80
N LEU A 39 -0.82 2.65 -6.88
CA LEU A 39 -1.89 2.72 -5.87
C LEU A 39 -2.68 1.40 -5.74
N LEU A 40 -2.91 0.71 -6.86
CA LEU A 40 -3.55 -0.61 -6.83
C LEU A 40 -2.62 -1.68 -6.26
N ALA A 41 -1.35 -1.66 -6.67
CA ALA A 41 -0.34 -2.58 -6.16
C ALA A 41 -0.19 -2.46 -4.63
N LYS A 42 -0.16 -1.23 -4.12
CA LYS A 42 -0.23 -0.89 -2.70
C LYS A 42 -1.42 -1.53 -1.99
N ALA A 43 -2.63 -1.32 -2.52
CA ALA A 43 -3.84 -1.87 -1.92
C ALA A 43 -3.83 -3.41 -1.90
N ILE A 44 -3.31 -4.06 -2.95
CA ILE A 44 -3.17 -5.51 -3.01
C ILE A 44 -2.15 -6.01 -1.97
N ALA A 45 -1.01 -5.31 -1.82
CA ALA A 45 0.01 -5.64 -0.83
C ALA A 45 -0.52 -5.52 0.60
N GLU A 46 -1.29 -4.48 0.89
CA GLU A 46 -1.97 -4.26 2.17
C GLU A 46 -2.97 -5.39 2.45
N GLU A 47 -3.82 -5.73 1.49
CA GLU A 47 -4.80 -6.80 1.64
C GLU A 47 -4.15 -8.19 1.82
N ALA A 48 -3.06 -8.46 1.10
CA ALA A 48 -2.29 -9.69 1.24
C ALA A 48 -1.65 -9.79 2.64
N THR A 49 -1.10 -8.69 3.14
CA THR A 49 -0.50 -8.63 4.48
C THR A 49 -1.57 -8.80 5.56
N ALA A 50 -2.73 -8.15 5.42
CA ALA A 50 -3.86 -8.30 6.32
C ALA A 50 -4.36 -9.75 6.37
N ARG A 51 -4.47 -10.43 5.21
CA ARG A 51 -4.84 -11.85 5.13
C ARG A 51 -3.80 -12.75 5.81
N ALA A 52 -2.51 -12.48 5.60
CA ALA A 52 -1.44 -13.22 6.27
C ALA A 52 -1.51 -13.02 7.80
N ALA A 53 -1.68 -11.79 8.27
CA ALA A 53 -1.83 -11.51 9.69
C ALA A 53 -3.06 -12.19 10.29
N ALA A 54 -4.22 -12.15 9.62
CA ALA A 54 -5.45 -12.79 10.06
C ALA A 54 -5.30 -14.32 10.24
N SER A 55 -4.37 -14.95 9.52
CA SER A 55 -4.09 -16.39 9.65
C SER A 55 -3.47 -16.79 11.00
N LEU A 56 -3.00 -15.83 11.81
CA LEU A 56 -2.52 -16.06 13.18
C LEU A 56 -3.64 -16.53 14.14
N GLY A 57 -4.91 -16.33 13.78
CA GLY A 57 -6.05 -16.79 14.55
C GLY A 57 -6.26 -16.03 15.87
N MET A 58 -6.97 -16.66 16.81
CA MET A 58 -7.39 -16.03 18.07
C MET A 58 -6.24 -15.66 19.02
N GLY A 59 -5.02 -16.13 18.73
CA GLY A 59 -3.83 -15.78 19.52
C GLY A 59 -3.32 -14.36 19.26
N ALA A 60 -3.81 -13.69 18.21
CA ALA A 60 -3.40 -12.32 17.88
C ALA A 60 -4.60 -11.39 17.82
N THR A 61 -4.38 -10.13 18.20
CA THR A 61 -5.29 -9.02 17.90
C THR A 61 -4.63 -8.12 16.87
N ILE A 62 -5.35 -7.80 15.81
CA ILE A 62 -4.83 -7.06 14.66
C ILE A 62 -5.64 -5.77 14.52
N PHE A 63 -4.93 -4.65 14.42
CA PHE A 63 -5.47 -3.34 14.13
C PHE A 63 -5.00 -2.92 12.74
N HIS A 64 -5.90 -2.43 11.91
CA HIS A 64 -5.60 -1.93 10.56
C HIS A 64 -5.77 -0.41 10.52
N ASP A 65 -5.05 0.25 9.61
CA ASP A 65 -5.13 1.70 9.38
C ASP A 65 -4.94 2.52 10.68
N VAL A 66 -3.85 2.22 11.38
CA VAL A 66 -3.59 2.78 12.71
C VAL A 66 -2.91 4.13 12.58
N ARG A 67 -3.59 5.18 13.06
CA ARG A 67 -3.00 6.52 13.15
C ARG A 67 -2.19 6.67 14.46
N PRO A 68 -0.91 7.05 14.39
CA PRO A 68 -0.11 7.39 15.57
C PRO A 68 -0.71 8.55 16.39
N LEU A 69 -0.47 8.56 17.70
CA LEU A 69 -0.87 9.67 18.59
C LEU A 69 -0.02 10.93 18.38
N THR A 70 1.23 10.73 17.95
CA THR A 70 2.23 11.76 17.68
C THR A 70 2.92 11.42 16.37
N GLY A 71 3.37 12.43 15.62
CA GLY A 71 4.00 12.24 14.31
C GLY A 71 3.00 12.31 13.15
N ALA A 72 3.51 12.13 11.93
CA ALA A 72 2.71 12.07 10.70
C ALA A 72 2.59 10.63 10.21
N GLY A 73 1.71 10.42 9.22
CA GLY A 73 1.54 9.12 8.55
C GLY A 73 0.57 8.18 9.26
N LYS A 74 0.56 6.94 8.79
CA LYS A 74 -0.22 5.82 9.32
C LYS A 74 0.65 4.57 9.41
N ILE A 75 0.27 3.66 10.29
CA ILE A 75 0.80 2.30 10.34
C ILE A 75 -0.26 1.41 9.71
N ASP A 76 0.10 0.69 8.64
CA ASP A 76 -0.86 -0.16 7.93
C ASP A 76 -1.49 -1.19 8.88
N HIS A 77 -0.66 -1.92 9.63
CA HIS A 77 -1.14 -2.89 10.61
C HIS A 77 -0.32 -2.89 11.90
N VAL A 78 -1.01 -3.03 13.03
CA VAL A 78 -0.41 -3.32 14.33
C VAL A 78 -0.91 -4.68 14.81
N VAL A 79 0.01 -5.60 15.11
CA VAL A 79 -0.29 -6.95 15.56
C VAL A 79 0.19 -7.13 16.99
N LEU A 80 -0.76 -7.38 17.90
CA LEU A 80 -0.50 -7.79 19.28
C LEU A 80 -0.63 -9.30 19.39
N ALA A 81 0.47 -9.99 19.72
CA ALA A 81 0.56 -11.44 19.83
C ALA A 81 1.38 -11.85 21.08
N PRO A 82 1.41 -13.14 21.49
CA PRO A 82 2.20 -13.59 22.64
C PRO A 82 3.70 -13.27 22.54
N ALA A 83 4.22 -13.18 21.32
CA ALA A 83 5.62 -12.82 21.06
C ALA A 83 5.90 -11.31 21.22
N GLY A 84 4.87 -10.46 21.28
CA GLY A 84 5.01 -9.02 21.43
C GLY A 84 4.08 -8.20 20.54
N LEU A 85 4.45 -6.93 20.36
CA LEU A 85 3.75 -5.95 19.54
C LEU A 85 4.59 -5.65 18.29
N PHE A 86 3.97 -5.75 17.11
CA PHE A 86 4.64 -5.54 15.83
C PHE A 86 3.88 -4.50 15.00
N ALA A 87 4.60 -3.53 14.45
CA ALA A 87 4.11 -2.69 13.38
C ALA A 87 4.51 -3.32 12.04
N LEU A 88 3.56 -3.44 11.13
CA LEU A 88 3.77 -3.98 9.79
C LEU A 88 3.42 -2.89 8.77
N SER A 89 4.32 -2.71 7.81
CA SER A 89 4.10 -1.90 6.62
C SER A 89 3.97 -2.83 5.42
N SER A 90 3.13 -2.45 4.47
CA SER A 90 2.85 -3.18 3.24
C SER A 90 3.18 -2.33 2.02
N GLU A 91 3.96 -2.92 1.12
CA GLU A 91 4.49 -2.20 -0.05
C GLU A 91 4.68 -3.16 -1.23
N ASP A 92 4.34 -2.68 -2.42
CA ASP A 92 4.74 -3.31 -3.68
C ASP A 92 5.71 -2.37 -4.40
N TRP A 93 6.99 -2.74 -4.37
CA TRP A 93 8.07 -1.99 -4.98
C TRP A 93 8.13 -2.15 -6.50
N GLY A 94 7.37 -3.08 -7.10
CA GLY A 94 7.40 -3.34 -8.55
C GLY A 94 8.78 -3.62 -9.14
N ALA A 95 9.76 -3.91 -8.29
CA ALA A 95 11.18 -4.06 -8.58
C ALA A 95 11.85 -4.88 -7.48
N GLU A 96 13.03 -5.41 -7.77
CA GLU A 96 13.80 -6.18 -6.80
C GLU A 96 14.33 -5.26 -5.70
N VAL A 97 14.15 -5.66 -4.44
CA VAL A 97 14.68 -4.96 -3.25
C VAL A 97 15.78 -5.77 -2.59
N GLN A 98 16.59 -5.10 -1.77
CA GLN A 98 17.67 -5.68 -1.00
C GLN A 98 17.70 -5.11 0.41
N LEU A 99 18.20 -5.90 1.36
CA LEU A 99 18.46 -5.45 2.71
C LEU A 99 19.87 -4.86 2.79
N VAL A 100 19.98 -3.59 3.15
CA VAL A 100 21.25 -2.89 3.34
C VAL A 100 21.25 -2.31 4.75
N ARG A 101 22.08 -2.89 5.63
CA ARG A 101 22.19 -2.46 7.05
C ARG A 101 20.84 -2.49 7.80
N GLY A 102 19.98 -3.44 7.47
CA GLY A 102 18.65 -3.55 8.11
C GLY A 102 17.55 -2.74 7.42
N GLU A 103 17.89 -1.93 6.42
CA GLU A 103 16.90 -1.14 5.67
C GLU A 103 16.61 -1.77 4.31
N LEU A 104 15.33 -1.75 3.91
CA LEU A 104 14.94 -2.16 2.56
C LEU A 104 15.29 -1.04 1.56
N GLN A 105 15.99 -1.41 0.50
CA GLN A 105 16.38 -0.50 -0.57
C GLN A 105 16.13 -1.14 -1.94
N PRO A 106 15.78 -0.37 -2.97
CA PRO A 106 15.66 -0.91 -4.31
C PRO A 106 17.05 -1.33 -4.82
N ARG A 107 17.13 -2.48 -5.51
CA ARG A 107 18.40 -2.96 -6.07
C ARG A 107 18.90 -2.13 -7.24
N ARG A 108 17.97 -1.52 -7.97
CA ARG A 108 18.26 -0.52 -9.00
C ARG A 108 17.73 0.81 -8.52
N PRO A 109 18.41 1.93 -8.83
CA PRO A 109 17.87 3.26 -8.55
C PRO A 109 16.45 3.36 -9.10
N ASP A 110 15.55 3.94 -8.32
CA ASP A 110 14.24 4.26 -8.85
C ASP A 110 14.39 5.26 -9.99
N PRO A 111 13.97 4.93 -11.23
CA PRO A 111 14.00 5.90 -12.32
C PRO A 111 13.18 7.17 -12.01
N ASP A 112 12.14 7.07 -11.18
CA ASP A 112 11.14 8.13 -11.01
C ASP A 112 10.99 8.62 -9.55
N GLY A 113 11.73 8.03 -8.60
CA GLY A 113 11.62 8.34 -7.16
C GLY A 113 10.30 7.93 -6.49
N ALA A 114 9.48 7.13 -7.15
CA ALA A 114 8.24 6.54 -6.67
C ALA A 114 8.37 5.55 -5.48
N PHE A 115 9.59 5.08 -5.17
CA PHE A 115 9.94 4.14 -4.10
C PHE A 115 10.22 4.84 -2.77
N ALA A 116 9.98 6.15 -2.67
CA ALA A 116 9.87 6.78 -1.36
C ALA A 116 8.79 6.02 -0.58
N ALA A 117 9.16 5.47 0.58
CA ALA A 117 8.26 4.67 1.40
C ALA A 117 6.89 5.37 1.48
N GLY A 118 5.86 4.68 0.99
CA GLY A 118 4.50 5.19 1.04
C GLY A 118 4.07 5.28 2.50
N ASP A 119 3.78 6.51 2.92
CA ASP A 119 3.66 7.03 4.29
C ASP A 119 5.03 7.27 4.94
N GLU A 120 5.33 8.54 5.23
CA GLU A 120 6.55 8.90 5.95
C GLU A 120 6.70 8.00 7.19
N PRO A 121 7.90 7.46 7.46
CA PRO A 121 8.12 6.67 8.64
C PRO A 121 7.61 7.45 9.86
N VAL A 122 6.78 6.80 10.68
CA VAL A 122 6.38 7.35 11.97
C VAL A 122 7.67 7.50 12.80
N ALA A 123 8.18 8.73 12.88
CA ALA A 123 9.35 9.07 13.67
C ALA A 123 9.03 9.08 15.17
#